data_AF-A0A0Q8NIU3-F1
#
_entry.id   AF-A0A0Q8NIU3-F1
#
_cell.length_a   1.000
_cell.length_b   1.000
_cell.length_c   1.000
_cell.angle_alpha   90.00
_cell.angle_beta   90.00
_cell.angle_gamma   90.00
#
_symmetry.space_group_name_H-M   'P 1'
#
loop_
_entity.id
_entity.type
_entity.pdbx_description
1 polymer ?
#
loop_
_entity_poly.entity_id
_entity_poly.type
_entity_poly.pdbx_seq_one_letter_code
_entity_poly.pdbx_strand_id
1 'polypeptide(L)'
;MHVLRRVLAVFASVALLAGVSLSASSTAQAATSCSGTVTYDQSVSHNGSAIGELVIYYNSSNGGTNSACFYHRGASYGVSATTSVEIYRCLQTSGTGGGCTVDASSRIDKGSYAYNAGPVGVTGTANYCVYAYGYVNWAGHEYSVSSGTRGC
;
A
#
# COMPACT_ATOMS: atom_id res chain seq x y z
N MET A 1 -77.33 34.21 -2.73
CA MET A 1 -76.68 32.91 -2.41
C MET A 1 -75.41 32.79 -3.25
N HIS A 2 -74.41 33.65 -3.09
CA HIS A 2 -73.40 33.67 -2.03
C HIS A 2 -72.77 32.30 -1.76
N VAL A 3 -71.57 32.14 -2.35
CA VAL A 3 -70.44 31.38 -1.80
C VAL A 3 -70.59 29.86 -1.82
N LEU A 4 -70.69 29.27 -3.01
CA LEU A 4 -70.32 27.86 -3.24
C LEU A 4 -69.16 27.75 -4.26
N ARG A 5 -68.17 28.64 -4.09
CA ARG A 5 -66.91 28.64 -4.82
C ARG A 5 -65.83 28.76 -3.74
N ARG A 6 -64.86 27.83 -3.74
CA ARG A 6 -63.61 27.82 -2.96
C ARG A 6 -63.66 27.10 -1.60
N VAL A 7 -63.67 25.77 -1.60
CA VAL A 7 -62.89 24.98 -0.63
C VAL A 7 -62.54 23.65 -1.30
N LEU A 8 -61.34 23.12 -1.05
CA LEU A 8 -60.79 21.82 -1.49
C LEU A 8 -60.03 21.83 -2.82
N ALA A 9 -58.93 22.57 -2.86
CA ALA A 9 -57.77 22.23 -3.69
C ALA A 9 -56.51 22.77 -3.03
N VAL A 10 -56.18 22.27 -1.85
CA VAL A 10 -54.90 22.55 -1.18
C VAL A 10 -54.32 21.21 -0.74
N PHE A 11 -53.03 21.03 -1.04
CA PHE A 11 -52.14 19.93 -0.66
C PHE A 11 -52.12 18.67 -1.54
N ALA A 12 -51.34 18.74 -2.63
CA ALA A 12 -50.61 17.58 -3.15
C ALA A 12 -49.35 18.06 -3.92
N SER A 13 -48.51 18.83 -3.23
CA SER A 13 -47.17 19.20 -3.69
C SER A 13 -46.17 18.30 -2.98
N VAL A 14 -45.11 17.91 -3.69
CA VAL A 14 -43.84 17.36 -3.18
C VAL A 14 -43.85 15.88 -2.82
N ALA A 15 -43.27 15.03 -3.70
CA ALA A 15 -42.38 13.91 -3.31
C ALA A 15 -41.97 13.06 -4.53
N LEU A 16 -41.18 13.61 -5.46
CA LEU A 16 -40.44 12.79 -6.43
C LEU A 16 -39.02 13.37 -6.61
N LEU A 17 -38.27 13.41 -5.51
CA LEU A 17 -36.81 13.43 -5.55
C LEU A 17 -36.36 12.06 -5.03
N ALA A 18 -36.49 11.04 -5.87
CA ALA A 18 -35.89 9.74 -5.60
C ALA A 18 -34.37 9.94 -5.60
N GLY A 19 -33.77 9.77 -4.43
CA GLY A 19 -32.35 10.01 -4.18
C GLY A 19 -31.49 9.21 -5.15
N VAL A 20 -30.70 9.93 -5.94
CA VAL A 20 -29.52 9.35 -6.59
C VAL A 20 -28.51 9.12 -5.47
N SER A 21 -28.50 7.92 -4.92
CA SER A 21 -27.40 7.45 -4.08
C SER A 21 -26.15 7.48 -4.94
N LEU A 22 -25.32 8.50 -4.76
CA LEU A 22 -23.95 8.52 -5.26
C LEU A 22 -23.20 7.39 -4.54
N SER A 23 -23.23 6.20 -5.13
CA SER A 23 -22.29 5.14 -4.79
C SER A 23 -20.90 5.72 -5.01
N ALA A 24 -20.20 6.05 -3.93
CA ALA A 24 -18.79 6.35 -4.00
C ALA A 24 -18.12 5.09 -4.54
N SER A 25 -17.85 5.06 -5.83
CA SER A 25 -17.03 4.03 -6.45
C SER A 25 -15.68 4.11 -5.77
N SER A 26 -15.35 3.09 -4.96
CA SER A 26 -13.98 2.89 -4.51
C SER A 26 -13.12 2.87 -5.76
N THR A 27 -12.20 3.84 -5.89
CA THR A 27 -11.22 3.83 -6.95
C THR A 27 -10.56 2.46 -6.94
N ALA A 28 -10.71 1.71 -8.02
CA ALA A 28 -10.00 0.45 -8.18
C ALA A 28 -8.51 0.78 -8.02
N GLN A 29 -7.90 0.34 -6.91
CA GLN A 29 -6.46 0.43 -6.78
C GLN A 29 -5.90 -0.48 -7.86
N ALA A 30 -5.36 0.12 -8.93
CA ALA A 30 -4.55 -0.62 -9.87
C ALA A 30 -3.44 -1.27 -9.03
N ALA A 31 -3.48 -2.59 -8.90
CA ALA A 31 -2.44 -3.35 -8.24
C ALA A 31 -1.22 -3.31 -9.17
N THR A 32 -0.47 -2.21 -9.12
CA THR A 32 0.87 -2.18 -9.67
C THR A 32 1.69 -3.08 -8.76
N SER A 33 1.76 -4.38 -9.07
CA SER A 33 2.60 -5.29 -8.32
C SER A 33 4.06 -4.90 -8.54
N CYS A 34 4.90 -5.00 -7.51
CA CYS A 34 6.34 -5.02 -7.73
C CYS A 34 6.68 -6.08 -8.78
N SER A 35 7.54 -5.72 -9.72
CA SER A 35 7.94 -6.58 -10.84
C SER A 35 9.46 -6.65 -10.93
N GLY A 36 9.97 -7.76 -11.46
CA GLY A 36 11.39 -8.07 -11.53
C GLY A 36 11.73 -9.39 -10.84
N THR A 37 13.02 -9.63 -10.62
CA THR A 37 13.51 -10.81 -9.90
C THR A 37 13.49 -10.55 -8.41
N VAL A 38 12.90 -11.44 -7.62
CA VAL A 38 12.96 -11.36 -6.16
C VAL A 38 14.41 -11.53 -5.71
N THR A 39 14.93 -10.56 -4.97
CA THR A 39 16.28 -10.55 -4.40
C THR A 39 16.28 -10.69 -2.88
N TYR A 40 15.13 -10.46 -2.26
CA TYR A 40 14.91 -10.65 -0.83
C TYR A 40 13.42 -10.76 -0.54
N ASP A 41 13.08 -11.63 0.40
CA ASP A 41 11.77 -11.68 1.03
C ASP A 41 11.92 -12.01 2.52
N GLN A 42 11.02 -11.48 3.35
CA GLN A 42 10.89 -11.89 4.74
C GLN A 42 9.47 -11.63 5.24
N SER A 43 8.90 -12.64 5.90
CA SER A 43 7.56 -12.57 6.48
C SER A 43 7.57 -12.16 7.96
N VAL A 44 6.49 -11.50 8.39
CA VAL A 44 6.12 -11.30 9.80
C VAL A 44 4.88 -12.13 10.12
N SER A 45 4.82 -12.67 11.34
CA SER A 45 3.77 -13.59 11.76
C SER A 45 3.08 -13.14 13.04
N HIS A 46 1.78 -13.44 13.14
CA HIS A 46 0.96 -13.31 14.34
C HIS A 46 0.34 -14.66 14.64
N ASN A 47 0.49 -15.15 15.88
CA ASN A 47 0.01 -16.47 16.32
C ASN A 47 0.43 -17.62 15.39
N GLY A 48 1.68 -17.61 14.93
CA GLY A 48 2.26 -18.66 14.07
C GLY A 48 1.81 -18.61 12.61
N SER A 49 1.01 -17.63 12.19
CA SER A 49 0.59 -17.43 10.80
C SER A 49 1.19 -16.14 10.23
N ALA A 50 1.71 -16.20 9.01
CA ALA A 50 2.20 -15.01 8.31
C ALA A 50 1.06 -14.01 8.08
N ILE A 51 1.31 -12.74 8.44
CA ILE A 51 0.37 -11.62 8.27
C ILE A 51 0.95 -10.50 7.41
N GLY A 52 2.22 -10.56 7.07
CA GLY A 52 2.87 -9.57 6.24
C GLY A 52 4.13 -10.13 5.63
N GLU A 53 4.53 -9.63 4.47
CA GLU A 53 5.76 -10.02 3.80
C GLU A 53 6.36 -8.84 3.07
N LEU A 54 7.59 -8.47 3.43
CA LEU A 54 8.38 -7.51 2.68
C LEU A 54 9.12 -8.25 1.58
N VAL A 55 9.01 -7.78 0.34
CA VAL A 55 9.72 -8.36 -0.81
C VAL A 55 10.43 -7.26 -1.58
N ILE A 56 11.71 -7.49 -1.92
CA ILE A 56 12.53 -6.63 -2.76
C ILE A 56 12.73 -7.31 -4.12
N TYR A 57 12.44 -6.57 -5.17
CA TYR A 57 12.60 -6.96 -6.56
C TYR A 57 13.74 -6.17 -7.19
N TYR A 58 14.45 -6.78 -8.14
CA TYR A 58 15.47 -6.13 -8.97
C TYR A 58 15.09 -6.22 -10.44
N ASN A 59 15.36 -5.13 -11.17
CA ASN A 59 15.28 -5.04 -12.62
C ASN A 59 16.53 -4.33 -13.15
N SER A 60 17.13 -4.80 -14.24
CA SER A 60 18.36 -4.21 -14.82
C SER A 60 18.16 -2.86 -15.53
N SER A 61 16.92 -2.37 -15.65
CA SER A 61 16.59 -1.07 -16.27
C SER A 61 17.19 0.11 -15.49
N ASN A 62 17.48 1.21 -16.19
CA ASN A 62 17.94 2.48 -15.58
C ASN A 62 19.18 2.34 -14.67
N GLY A 63 20.15 1.51 -15.06
CA GLY A 63 21.35 1.25 -14.26
C GLY A 63 21.06 0.40 -13.01
N GLY A 64 20.04 -0.45 -13.06
CA GLY A 64 19.52 -1.21 -11.93
C GLY A 64 18.42 -0.43 -11.21
N THR A 65 17.27 -1.08 -11.02
CA THR A 65 16.15 -0.57 -10.24
C THR A 65 15.77 -1.63 -9.24
N ASN A 66 15.82 -1.28 -7.95
CA ASN A 66 15.20 -2.10 -6.92
C ASN A 66 13.87 -1.50 -6.51
N SER A 67 12.88 -2.37 -6.35
CA SER A 67 11.54 -2.01 -5.89
C SER A 67 11.16 -2.84 -4.67
N ALA A 68 10.41 -2.26 -3.74
CA ALA A 68 9.90 -2.95 -2.56
C ALA A 68 8.37 -2.90 -2.48
N CYS A 69 7.79 -4.00 -2.03
CA CYS A 69 6.38 -4.13 -1.70
C CYS A 69 6.23 -4.81 -0.33
N PHE A 70 5.24 -4.38 0.44
CA PHE A 70 4.85 -5.05 1.66
C PHE A 70 3.46 -5.67 1.47
N TYR A 71 3.41 -6.98 1.30
CA TYR A 71 2.20 -7.74 1.04
C TYR A 71 1.51 -8.16 2.33
N HIS A 72 0.19 -8.10 2.35
CA HIS A 72 -0.62 -8.78 3.34
C HIS A 72 -0.60 -10.28 3.04
N ARG A 73 -0.60 -11.10 4.10
CA ARG A 73 -0.57 -12.56 4.04
C ARG A 73 -1.53 -13.14 5.05
N GLY A 74 -1.94 -14.39 4.85
CA GLY A 74 -2.80 -15.11 5.80
C GLY A 74 -4.02 -14.29 6.22
N ALA A 75 -4.18 -14.09 7.53
CA ALA A 75 -5.35 -13.42 8.10
C ALA A 75 -5.48 -11.93 7.76
N SER A 76 -4.40 -11.25 7.37
CA SER A 76 -4.46 -9.83 6.98
C SER A 76 -4.85 -9.60 5.53
N TYR A 77 -4.82 -10.66 4.70
CA TYR A 77 -5.12 -10.56 3.28
C TYR A 77 -6.61 -10.24 3.07
N GLY A 78 -6.88 -9.17 2.31
CA GLY A 78 -8.24 -8.66 2.07
C GLY A 78 -8.80 -7.80 3.20
N VAL A 79 -8.02 -7.57 4.28
CA VAL A 79 -8.45 -6.76 5.42
C VAL A 79 -7.68 -5.44 5.43
N SER A 80 -8.40 -4.33 5.41
CA SER A 80 -7.82 -2.99 5.44
C SER A 80 -7.06 -2.76 6.75
N ALA A 81 -5.76 -2.51 6.65
CA ALA A 81 -4.88 -2.21 7.77
C ALA A 81 -3.89 -1.11 7.40
N THR A 82 -3.37 -0.39 8.40
CA THR A 82 -2.29 0.58 8.13
C THR A 82 -1.03 -0.18 7.76
N THR A 83 -0.54 0.06 6.55
CA THR A 83 0.60 -0.64 5.97
C THR A 83 1.52 0.38 5.29
N SER A 84 2.82 0.14 5.38
CA SER A 84 3.83 1.04 4.82
C SER A 84 4.98 0.27 4.19
N VAL A 85 5.60 0.86 3.17
CA VAL A 85 6.86 0.39 2.60
C VAL A 85 7.72 1.57 2.14
N GLU A 86 9.04 1.44 2.30
CA GLU A 86 10.05 2.34 1.77
C GLU A 86 11.30 1.55 1.37
N ILE A 87 12.02 2.02 0.35
CA ILE A 87 13.29 1.46 -0.08
C ILE A 87 14.34 2.57 -0.27
N TYR A 88 15.59 2.22 0.01
CA TYR A 88 16.75 3.09 -0.06
C TYR A 88 17.83 2.44 -0.91
N ARG A 89 18.56 3.27 -1.67
CA ARG A 89 19.88 2.94 -2.19
C ARG A 89 20.90 3.40 -1.15
N CYS A 90 21.81 2.51 -0.78
CA CYS A 90 22.86 2.76 0.19
C CYS A 90 24.16 3.18 -0.52
N LEU A 91 25.05 3.92 0.16
CA LEU A 91 26.40 4.20 -0.33
C LEU A 91 27.29 2.94 -0.34
N GLN A 92 26.95 1.96 0.49
CA GLN A 92 27.62 0.67 0.55
C GLN A 92 27.51 -0.05 -0.80
N THR A 93 28.62 -0.62 -1.26
CA THR A 93 28.71 -1.40 -2.50
C THR A 93 28.96 -2.89 -2.25
N SER A 94 29.06 -3.30 -0.98
CA SER A 94 29.28 -4.68 -0.55
C SER A 94 28.72 -4.92 0.86
N GLY A 95 28.44 -6.19 1.18
CA GLY A 95 28.00 -6.64 2.50
C GLY A 95 26.48 -6.78 2.63
N THR A 96 26.02 -7.86 3.27
CA THR A 96 24.60 -8.21 3.40
C THR A 96 24.16 -8.18 4.86
N GLY A 97 22.94 -7.68 5.12
CA GLY A 97 22.33 -7.65 6.45
C GLY A 97 22.86 -6.55 7.37
N GLY A 98 23.73 -5.66 6.87
CA GLY A 98 24.28 -4.53 7.62
C GLY A 98 23.37 -3.30 7.61
N GLY A 99 23.87 -2.21 8.21
CA GLY A 99 23.24 -0.90 8.15
C GLY A 99 23.39 -0.24 6.77
N CYS A 100 22.50 0.70 6.47
CA CYS A 100 22.48 1.46 5.22
C CYS A 100 22.84 2.92 5.48
N THR A 101 23.91 3.41 4.85
CA THR A 101 24.14 4.86 4.76
C THR A 101 23.40 5.35 3.53
N VAL A 102 22.29 6.06 3.73
CA VAL A 102 21.36 6.42 2.65
C VAL A 102 22.03 7.36 1.64
N ASP A 103 22.00 6.97 0.37
CA ASP A 103 22.38 7.79 -0.79
C ASP A 103 21.13 8.36 -1.50
N ALA A 104 20.12 7.50 -1.69
CA ALA A 104 18.83 7.88 -2.25
C ALA A 104 17.71 7.10 -1.58
N SER A 105 16.50 7.68 -1.54
CA SER A 105 15.31 7.04 -0.99
C SER A 105 14.15 7.13 -1.97
N SER A 106 13.23 6.16 -1.89
CA SER A 106 11.92 6.28 -2.51
C SER A 106 11.05 7.26 -1.71
N ARG A 107 9.91 7.66 -2.29
CA ARG A 107 8.81 8.19 -1.48
C ARG A 107 8.26 7.05 -0.62
N ILE A 108 7.99 7.31 0.66
CA ILE A 108 7.27 6.36 1.52
C ILE A 108 5.86 6.15 0.96
N ASP A 109 5.49 4.89 0.74
CA ASP A 109 4.10 4.53 0.51
C ASP A 109 3.50 4.04 1.83
N LYS A 110 2.48 4.76 2.32
CA LYS A 110 1.83 4.52 3.60
C LYS A 110 0.35 4.85 3.50
N GLY A 111 -0.49 3.94 3.97
CA GLY A 111 -1.93 4.09 3.90
C GLY A 111 -2.68 2.94 4.54
N SER A 112 -4.01 2.96 4.39
CA SER A 112 -4.85 1.82 4.74
C SER A 112 -5.01 0.93 3.52
N TYR A 113 -4.37 -0.24 3.54
CA TYR A 113 -4.32 -1.17 2.42
C TYR A 113 -4.93 -2.52 2.81
N ALA A 114 -5.61 -3.18 1.88
CA ALA A 114 -6.16 -4.52 2.09
C ALA A 114 -5.26 -5.65 1.59
N TYR A 115 -4.32 -5.33 0.69
CA TYR A 115 -3.53 -6.33 -0.03
C TYR A 115 -2.04 -6.06 0.02
N ASN A 116 -1.62 -4.82 -0.21
CA ASN A 116 -0.21 -4.44 -0.14
C ASN A 116 -0.04 -2.92 -0.09
N ALA A 117 1.09 -2.49 0.46
CA ALA A 117 1.72 -1.20 0.13
C ALA A 117 2.82 -1.42 -0.91
N GLY A 118 3.08 -0.43 -1.75
CA GLY A 118 4.01 -0.50 -2.87
C GLY A 118 3.32 -0.59 -4.24
N PRO A 119 4.10 -0.45 -5.33
CA PRO A 119 5.55 -0.54 -5.37
C PRO A 119 6.23 0.81 -5.12
N VAL A 120 7.31 0.80 -4.35
CA VAL A 120 8.24 1.93 -4.21
C VAL A 120 9.60 1.52 -4.74
N GLY A 121 10.35 2.41 -5.37
CA GLY A 121 11.60 2.03 -6.04
C GLY A 121 12.68 3.10 -6.04
N VAL A 122 13.92 2.64 -6.18
CA VAL A 122 15.14 3.44 -6.36
C VAL A 122 15.90 2.90 -7.58
N THR A 123 16.41 3.80 -8.42
CA THR A 123 17.19 3.46 -9.63
C THR A 123 18.69 3.59 -9.38
N GLY A 124 19.53 3.27 -10.36
CA GLY A 124 20.98 3.33 -10.27
C GLY A 124 21.57 2.39 -9.22
N THR A 125 20.96 1.23 -8.99
CA THR A 125 21.34 0.30 -7.92
C THR A 125 22.33 -0.79 -8.32
N ALA A 126 22.73 -0.89 -9.60
CA ALA A 126 23.53 -2.02 -10.09
C ALA A 126 24.88 -2.24 -9.36
N ASN A 127 25.42 -1.23 -8.68
CA ASN A 127 26.68 -1.32 -7.93
C ASN A 127 26.52 -0.95 -6.44
N TYR A 128 25.29 -0.87 -5.96
CA TYR A 128 24.97 -0.37 -4.62
C TYR A 128 24.06 -1.34 -3.90
N CYS A 129 24.30 -1.51 -2.60
CA CYS A 129 23.36 -2.17 -1.73
C CYS A 129 22.05 -1.38 -1.67
N VAL A 130 20.96 -2.10 -1.39
CA VAL A 130 19.66 -1.53 -1.07
C VAL A 130 19.20 -1.97 0.31
N TYR A 131 18.38 -1.15 0.94
CA TYR A 131 17.72 -1.45 2.21
C TYR A 131 16.24 -1.14 2.07
N ALA A 132 15.37 -1.99 2.58
CA ALA A 132 13.94 -1.76 2.61
C ALA A 132 13.39 -1.94 4.01
N TYR A 133 12.37 -1.15 4.31
CA TYR A 133 11.58 -1.23 5.52
C TYR A 133 10.11 -1.30 5.16
N GLY A 134 9.35 -2.14 5.87
CA GLY A 134 7.90 -2.13 5.75
C GLY A 134 7.24 -2.71 6.97
N TYR A 135 5.96 -2.38 7.16
CA TYR A 135 5.18 -2.83 8.30
C TYR A 135 3.69 -2.93 8.00
N VAL A 136 2.98 -3.68 8.85
CA VAL A 136 1.51 -3.71 8.94
C VAL A 136 1.07 -3.61 10.39
N ASN A 137 0.04 -2.80 10.65
CA ASN A 137 -0.64 -2.74 11.94
C ASN A 137 -1.74 -3.81 12.00
N TRP A 138 -1.55 -4.83 12.84
CA TRP A 138 -2.46 -5.97 12.95
C TRP A 138 -2.78 -6.28 14.41
N ALA A 139 -4.06 -6.50 14.72
CA ALA A 139 -4.54 -6.80 16.07
C ALA A 139 -4.03 -5.82 17.15
N GLY A 140 -3.89 -4.54 16.81
CA GLY A 140 -3.41 -3.48 17.72
C GLY A 140 -1.88 -3.37 17.87
N HIS A 141 -1.10 -4.15 17.11
CA HIS A 141 0.37 -4.13 17.15
C HIS A 141 0.97 -3.86 15.77
N GLU A 142 2.12 -3.18 15.72
CA GLU A 142 2.91 -3.02 14.50
C GLU A 142 3.83 -4.22 14.30
N TYR A 143 3.78 -4.83 13.12
CA TYR A 143 4.68 -5.90 12.70
C TYR A 143 5.52 -5.41 11.53
N SER A 144 6.83 -5.32 11.73
CA SER A 144 7.73 -4.72 10.75
C SER A 144 8.87 -5.64 10.33
N VAL A 145 9.41 -5.37 9.15
CA VAL A 145 10.62 -5.99 8.60
C VAL A 145 11.59 -4.90 8.22
N SER A 146 12.83 -5.05 8.68
CA SER A 146 13.99 -4.31 8.18
C SER A 146 14.87 -5.29 7.42
N SER A 147 15.12 -5.05 6.13
CA SER A 147 15.86 -6.02 5.32
C SER A 147 17.34 -6.11 5.68
N GLY A 148 17.92 -5.05 6.27
CA GLY A 148 19.37 -4.83 6.19
C GLY A 148 19.82 -4.60 4.74
N THR A 149 21.11 -4.38 4.51
CA THR A 149 21.64 -4.24 3.15
C THR A 149 21.44 -5.52 2.31
N ARG A 150 21.02 -5.38 1.05
CA ARG A 150 20.74 -6.45 0.08
C ARG A 150 21.23 -6.03 -1.32
N GLY A 151 21.44 -7.00 -2.21
CA GLY A 151 21.65 -6.71 -3.64
C GLY A 151 22.96 -6.00 -3.99
N CYS A 152 23.91 -6.01 -3.07
CA CYS A 152 25.33 -5.89 -3.36
C CYS A 152 25.91 -7.31 -3.65
#